data_AF-A0A2H6AF88-F1
#
_entry.id   AF-A0A2H6AF88-F1
#
_cell.length_a   1.000
_cell.length_b   1.000
_cell.length_c   1.000
_cell.angle_alpha   90.00
_cell.angle_beta   90.00
_cell.angle_gamma   90.00
#
_symmetry.space_group_name_H-M   'P 1'
#
loop_
_entity.id
_entity.type
_entity.pdbx_description
1 polymer ?
#
loop_
_entity_poly.entity_id
_entity_poly.type
_entity_poly.pdbx_seq_one_letter_code
_entity_poly.pdbx_strand_id
1 'polypeptide(L)'
;MPPGATIIKIYLRQLARDEHGKLRHTTNEDYTEKTPLSTRKLCGQPFEDYMWILSEEWRSWIPQEPKLGQELPAPESVKLRLLRYHLNPRVGFTEGPCFSRATAHDGALVGRVVKISSQSVELEVKGWAKLRLGDDLTFEPHLIGRLIFDRQQQRPSDFTLVALGDVCGHIQHGGYGYRPGKQPLGIACELIRQPKPLDFLPPGGPSVEPDYLQPRSAR
;
A
#
# COMPACT_ATOMS: atom_id res chain seq x y z
N MET A 1 11.63 -14.83 2.40
CA MET A 1 10.83 -14.14 3.43
C MET A 1 11.48 -14.35 4.79
N PRO A 2 11.57 -13.32 5.65
CA PRO A 2 12.04 -13.47 7.03
C PRO A 2 11.19 -14.48 7.82
N PRO A 3 11.79 -15.26 8.73
CA PRO A 3 11.05 -16.17 9.60
C PRO A 3 9.96 -15.44 10.39
N GLY A 4 8.73 -15.97 10.39
CA GLY A 4 7.62 -15.42 11.15
C GLY A 4 6.99 -14.13 10.57
N ALA A 5 7.44 -13.64 9.41
CA ALA A 5 6.75 -12.55 8.74
C ALA A 5 5.39 -13.01 8.19
N THR A 6 4.42 -12.11 8.21
CA THR A 6 3.13 -12.28 7.53
C THR A 6 3.20 -11.68 6.13
N ILE A 7 2.49 -12.29 5.18
CA ILE A 7 2.39 -11.81 3.82
C ILE A 7 1.08 -11.03 3.66
N ILE A 8 1.20 -9.80 3.20
CA ILE A 8 0.09 -8.95 2.77
C ILE A 8 0.12 -8.93 1.24
N LYS A 9 -0.96 -9.39 0.61
CA LYS A 9 -1.14 -9.26 -0.83
C LYS A 9 -1.66 -7.87 -1.15
N ILE A 10 -1.13 -7.27 -2.20
CA ILE A 10 -1.48 -5.92 -2.64
C ILE A 10 -2.03 -6.01 -4.06
N TYR A 11 -3.11 -5.27 -4.30
CA TYR A 11 -3.72 -5.10 -5.61
C TYR A 11 -3.74 -3.63 -5.95
N LEU A 12 -3.12 -3.26 -7.06
CA LEU A 12 -3.15 -1.92 -7.60
C LEU A 12 -4.04 -1.89 -8.84
N ARG A 13 -4.84 -0.84 -8.97
CA ARG A 13 -5.66 -0.60 -10.16
C ARG A 13 -5.75 0.87 -10.47
N GLN A 14 -5.46 1.23 -11.71
CA GLN A 14 -5.81 2.54 -12.24
C GLN A 14 -7.32 2.62 -12.43
N LEU A 15 -7.89 3.73 -11.98
CA LEU A 15 -9.31 4.01 -12.08
C LEU A 15 -9.51 5.26 -12.93
N ALA A 16 -10.75 5.51 -13.35
CA ALA A 16 -11.16 6.76 -13.95
C ALA A 16 -12.44 7.25 -13.27
N ARG A 17 -12.85 8.48 -13.62
CA ARG A 17 -14.17 9.00 -13.29
C ARG A 17 -15.04 8.98 -14.53
N ASP A 18 -16.32 8.67 -14.36
CA ASP A 18 -17.33 8.96 -15.38
C ASP A 18 -17.71 10.45 -15.34
N GLU A 19 -18.64 10.84 -16.21
CA GLU A 19 -19.15 12.20 -16.33
C GLU A 19 -19.84 12.73 -15.05
N HIS A 20 -20.23 11.84 -14.13
CA HIS A 20 -20.82 12.16 -12.84
C HIS A 20 -19.80 12.12 -11.70
N GLY A 21 -18.51 11.92 -12.00
CA GLY A 21 -17.44 11.85 -11.00
C GLY A 21 -17.34 10.50 -10.28
N LYS A 22 -18.13 9.49 -10.66
CA LYS A 22 -18.10 8.16 -10.02
C LYS A 22 -16.93 7.34 -10.55
N LEU A 23 -16.33 6.55 -9.66
CA LEU A 23 -15.22 5.67 -10.02
C LEU A 23 -15.67 4.58 -11.01
N ARG A 24 -14.85 4.38 -12.04
CA ARG A 24 -14.96 3.29 -13.03
C ARG A 24 -13.59 2.73 -13.37
N HIS A 25 -13.57 1.59 -14.06
CA HIS A 25 -12.34 1.09 -14.68
C HIS A 25 -11.88 2.02 -15.80
N THR A 26 -10.56 2.05 -16.00
CA THR A 26 -9.97 2.71 -17.17
C THR A 26 -10.32 1.96 -18.45
N THR A 27 -10.34 2.73 -19.53
CA THR A 27 -10.60 2.33 -20.91
C THR A 27 -9.45 2.84 -21.78
N ASN A 28 -9.38 2.45 -23.06
CA ASN A 28 -8.28 2.87 -23.93
C ASN A 28 -8.32 4.39 -24.21
N GLU A 29 -9.50 4.98 -24.10
CA GLU A 29 -9.81 6.38 -24.33
C GLU A 29 -9.30 7.27 -23.20
N ASP A 30 -9.03 6.71 -22.02
CA ASP A 30 -8.48 7.45 -20.88
C ASP A 30 -6.99 7.81 -21.03
N TYR A 31 -6.31 7.20 -22.00
CA TYR A 31 -4.87 7.36 -22.23
C TYR A 31 -4.58 8.15 -23.50
N THR A 32 -3.50 8.92 -23.47
CA THR A 32 -3.06 9.70 -24.63
C THR A 32 -2.54 8.81 -25.76
N GLU A 33 -2.52 9.37 -26.98
CA GLU A 33 -1.99 8.71 -28.18
C GLU A 33 -0.53 8.24 -28.03
N LYS A 34 0.24 8.93 -27.18
CA LYS A 34 1.63 8.58 -26.85
C LYS A 34 1.76 7.25 -26.13
N THR A 35 0.70 6.74 -25.50
CA THR A 35 0.70 5.42 -24.86
C THR A 35 0.32 4.36 -25.89
N PRO A 36 1.18 3.37 -26.20
CA PRO A 36 0.86 2.29 -27.15
C PRO A 36 -0.38 1.51 -26.72
N LEU A 37 -1.17 1.00 -27.67
CA LEU A 37 -2.40 0.26 -27.37
C LEU A 37 -2.17 -0.97 -26.49
N SER A 38 -1.04 -1.68 -26.68
CA SER A 38 -0.62 -2.79 -25.81
C SER A 38 -0.45 -2.34 -24.36
N THR A 39 0.20 -1.20 -24.14
CA THR A 39 0.37 -0.59 -22.82
C THR A 39 -0.97 -0.17 -22.22
N ARG A 40 -1.89 0.44 -22.99
CA ARG A 40 -3.23 0.83 -22.50
C ARG A 40 -4.00 -0.38 -21.95
N LYS A 41 -3.94 -1.51 -22.66
CA LYS A 41 -4.56 -2.77 -22.21
C LYS A 41 -3.97 -3.26 -20.89
N LEU A 42 -2.64 -3.18 -20.72
CA LEU A 42 -1.97 -3.52 -19.47
C LEU A 42 -2.35 -2.56 -18.34
N CYS A 43 -2.44 -1.26 -18.61
CA CYS A 43 -2.86 -0.25 -17.63
C CYS A 43 -4.30 -0.46 -17.11
N GLY A 44 -5.16 -1.12 -17.87
CA GLY A 44 -6.51 -1.52 -17.41
C GLY A 44 -6.55 -2.78 -16.55
N GLN A 45 -5.45 -3.54 -16.45
CA GLN A 45 -5.37 -4.74 -15.62
C GLN A 45 -5.03 -4.40 -14.16
N PRO A 46 -5.42 -5.26 -13.21
CA PRO A 46 -4.89 -5.15 -11.85
C PRO A 46 -3.43 -5.59 -11.85
N PHE A 47 -2.63 -4.96 -11.00
CA PHE A 47 -1.27 -5.40 -10.70
C PHE A 47 -1.22 -5.95 -9.29
N GLU A 48 -0.45 -7.01 -9.10
CA GLU A 48 -0.24 -7.64 -7.80
C GLU A 48 1.16 -7.31 -7.27
N ASP A 49 1.24 -7.10 -5.97
CA ASP A 49 2.49 -6.96 -5.22
C ASP A 49 2.32 -7.63 -3.84
N TYR A 50 3.41 -7.77 -3.11
CA TYR A 50 3.43 -8.36 -1.78
C TYR A 50 4.19 -7.46 -0.81
N MET A 51 3.65 -7.30 0.39
CA MET A 51 4.34 -6.67 1.50
C MET A 51 4.54 -7.69 2.61
N TRP A 52 5.75 -7.77 3.13
CA TRP A 52 6.04 -8.52 4.35
C TRP A 52 5.98 -7.60 5.57
N ILE A 53 5.29 -8.04 6.62
CA ILE A 53 5.31 -7.41 7.94
C ILE A 53 5.83 -8.42 8.96
N LEU A 54 6.80 -8.00 9.78
CA LEU A 54 7.48 -8.84 10.76
C LEU A 54 6.60 -9.03 11.99
N SER A 55 6.80 -10.16 12.69
CA SER A 55 6.04 -10.49 13.90
C SER A 55 6.17 -9.44 15.00
N GLU A 56 7.38 -8.91 15.21
CA GLU A 56 7.66 -7.87 16.19
C GLU A 56 6.98 -6.54 15.87
N GLU A 57 6.74 -6.24 14.59
CA GLU A 57 6.04 -5.02 14.18
C GLU A 57 4.55 -5.10 14.48
N TRP A 58 3.93 -6.27 14.25
CA TRP A 58 2.54 -6.46 14.68
C TRP A 58 2.38 -6.34 16.19
N ARG A 59 3.31 -6.95 16.94
CA ARG A 59 3.30 -6.91 18.40
C ARG A 59 3.57 -5.51 18.94
N SER A 60 4.41 -4.71 18.28
CA SER A 60 4.67 -3.34 18.72
C SER A 60 3.51 -2.39 18.41
N TRP A 61 2.66 -2.71 17.41
CA TRP A 61 1.46 -1.93 17.14
C TRP A 61 0.37 -2.13 18.21
N ILE A 62 0.28 -3.32 18.81
CA ILE A 62 -0.76 -3.65 19.80
C ILE A 62 -0.18 -3.64 21.22
N PRO A 63 -0.53 -2.67 22.08
CA PRO A 63 -0.03 -2.65 23.46
C PRO A 63 -0.58 -3.84 24.26
N GLN A 64 0.10 -4.21 25.35
CA GLN A 64 -0.33 -5.30 26.23
C GLN A 64 -1.72 -5.05 26.84
N GLU A 65 -2.02 -3.79 27.16
CA GLU A 65 -3.29 -3.35 27.74
C GLU A 65 -3.96 -2.30 26.82
N PRO A 66 -4.57 -2.74 25.71
CA PRO A 66 -5.26 -1.82 24.80
C PRO A 66 -6.51 -1.26 25.48
N LYS A 67 -6.82 0.01 25.20
CA LYS A 67 -8.04 0.68 25.67
C LYS A 67 -8.97 0.98 24.51
N LEU A 68 -10.27 0.84 24.71
CA LEU A 68 -11.25 1.20 23.68
C LEU A 68 -11.12 2.68 23.31
N GLY A 69 -11.12 2.99 22.02
CA GLY A 69 -10.93 4.34 21.49
C GLY A 69 -9.47 4.81 21.47
N GLN A 70 -8.52 4.02 22.00
CA GLN A 70 -7.09 4.37 21.93
C GLN A 70 -6.62 4.43 20.48
N GLU A 71 -5.90 5.49 20.14
CA GLU A 71 -5.21 5.63 18.87
C GLU A 71 -3.77 5.12 18.99
N LEU A 72 -3.38 4.28 18.04
CA LEU A 72 -2.12 3.57 18.00
C LEU A 72 -1.43 3.87 16.67
N PRO A 73 -0.35 4.67 16.65
CA PRO A 73 0.40 4.88 15.42
C PRO A 73 0.98 3.55 14.94
N ALA A 74 0.92 3.29 13.64
CA ALA A 74 1.58 2.14 13.07
C ALA A 74 3.09 2.22 13.30
N PRO A 75 3.79 1.07 13.44
CA PRO A 75 5.24 1.04 13.52
C PRO A 75 5.87 1.81 12.35
N GLU A 76 6.90 2.61 12.63
CA GLU A 76 7.51 3.48 11.63
C GLU A 76 8.03 2.68 10.43
N SER A 77 8.59 1.50 10.67
CA SER A 77 9.09 0.59 9.62
C SER A 77 7.98 0.10 8.68
N VAL A 78 6.80 -0.24 9.22
CA VAL A 78 5.61 -0.59 8.42
C VAL A 78 5.16 0.60 7.59
N LYS A 79 5.09 1.79 8.21
CA LYS A 79 4.71 3.02 7.52
C LYS A 79 5.68 3.34 6.37
N LEU A 80 6.99 3.35 6.62
CA LEU A 80 7.99 3.65 5.61
C LEU A 80 7.98 2.64 4.46
N ARG A 81 7.80 1.34 4.74
CA ARG A 81 7.64 0.33 3.67
C ARG A 81 6.41 0.63 2.80
N LEU A 82 5.28 0.92 3.43
CA LEU A 82 4.05 1.27 2.73
C LEU A 82 4.26 2.49 1.82
N LEU A 83 4.86 3.57 2.34
CA LEU A 83 5.10 4.81 1.59
C LEU A 83 6.11 4.64 0.44
N ARG A 84 7.24 3.98 0.70
CA ARG A 84 8.36 3.91 -0.25
C ARG A 84 8.12 2.89 -1.37
N TYR A 85 7.50 1.76 -1.05
CA TYR A 85 7.44 0.60 -1.95
C TYR A 85 6.03 0.28 -2.45
N HIS A 86 5.01 0.39 -1.59
CA HIS A 86 3.71 -0.22 -1.87
C HIS A 86 2.60 0.76 -2.27
N LEU A 87 2.68 2.02 -1.85
CA LEU A 87 1.85 3.10 -2.40
C LEU A 87 2.47 3.62 -3.70
N ASN A 88 2.70 2.71 -4.65
CA ASN A 88 3.51 2.96 -5.82
C ASN A 88 2.66 2.88 -7.11
N PRO A 89 2.35 4.02 -7.76
CA PRO A 89 1.58 4.05 -9.00
C PRO A 89 2.21 3.31 -10.19
N ARG A 90 3.49 2.91 -10.10
CA ARG A 90 4.23 2.25 -11.17
C ARG A 90 4.42 0.75 -10.99
N VAL A 91 3.78 0.14 -9.99
CA VAL A 91 3.82 -1.32 -9.80
C VAL A 91 3.41 -2.01 -11.11
N GLY A 92 4.24 -2.96 -11.56
CA GLY A 92 4.05 -3.71 -12.81
C GLY A 92 4.54 -3.01 -14.08
N PHE A 93 5.00 -1.76 -13.99
CA PHE A 93 5.56 -1.01 -15.12
C PHE A 93 7.05 -0.70 -14.99
N THR A 94 7.54 -0.60 -13.76
CA THR A 94 8.93 -0.24 -13.46
C THR A 94 9.46 -1.07 -12.29
N GLU A 95 10.75 -1.36 -12.31
CA GLU A 95 11.43 -1.96 -11.16
C GLU A 95 11.77 -0.88 -10.12
N GLY A 96 11.62 -1.24 -8.85
CA GLY A 96 12.06 -0.41 -7.72
C GLY A 96 11.00 0.52 -7.09
N PRO A 97 11.32 1.09 -5.91
CA PRO A 97 10.47 2.05 -5.22
C PRO A 97 10.40 3.42 -5.93
N CYS A 98 9.20 3.88 -6.28
CA CYS A 98 9.02 5.24 -6.82
C CYS A 98 9.31 6.34 -5.81
N PHE A 99 8.99 6.09 -4.55
CA PHE A 99 9.08 7.09 -3.49
C PHE A 99 10.15 6.69 -2.47
N SER A 100 11.30 6.20 -2.93
CA SER A 100 12.41 5.74 -2.07
C SER A 100 12.87 6.77 -1.03
N ARG A 101 12.69 8.05 -1.32
CA ARG A 101 13.02 9.18 -0.44
C ARG A 101 11.90 9.59 0.52
N ALA A 102 10.73 8.95 0.48
CA ALA A 102 9.64 9.25 1.40
C ALA A 102 10.08 9.05 2.86
N THR A 103 9.64 9.95 3.71
CA THR A 103 9.94 10.02 5.14
C THR A 103 8.68 9.73 5.96
N ALA A 104 8.86 9.64 7.28
CA ALA A 104 7.74 9.46 8.20
C ALA A 104 6.73 10.64 8.19
N HIS A 105 7.10 11.80 7.65
CA HIS A 105 6.24 12.98 7.53
C HIS A 105 5.37 13.00 6.26
N ASP A 106 5.71 12.19 5.27
CA ASP A 106 4.99 12.12 4.00
C ASP A 106 3.73 11.25 4.08
N GLY A 107 3.39 10.75 5.27
CA GLY A 107 2.14 10.06 5.52
C GLY A 107 1.93 9.68 6.97
N ALA A 108 0.71 9.22 7.26
CA ALA A 108 0.32 8.72 8.57
C ALA A 108 -0.50 7.44 8.42
N LEU A 109 -0.36 6.54 9.39
CA LEU A 109 -1.17 5.33 9.53
C LEU A 109 -1.42 5.12 11.02
N VAL A 110 -2.69 5.12 11.42
CA VAL A 110 -3.13 5.06 12.81
C VAL A 110 -4.25 4.04 12.91
N GLY A 111 -4.14 3.13 13.88
CA GLY A 111 -5.21 2.21 14.26
C GLY A 111 -5.94 2.72 15.49
N ARG A 112 -7.26 2.83 15.43
CA ARG A 112 -8.11 3.11 16.59
C ARG A 112 -8.70 1.82 17.11
N VAL A 113 -8.52 1.52 18.38
CA VAL A 113 -9.09 0.34 19.02
C VAL A 113 -10.61 0.47 19.05
N VAL A 114 -11.32 -0.41 18.33
CA VAL A 114 -12.80 -0.41 18.24
C VAL A 114 -13.44 -1.61 18.93
N LYS A 115 -12.68 -2.66 19.22
CA LYS A 115 -13.15 -3.83 19.97
C LYS A 115 -12.02 -4.49 20.73
N ILE A 116 -12.29 -4.93 21.96
CA ILE A 116 -11.36 -5.70 22.79
C ILE A 116 -12.11 -6.91 23.35
N SER A 117 -11.46 -8.07 23.32
CA SER A 117 -11.91 -9.28 24.00
C SER A 117 -10.72 -10.04 24.59
N SER A 118 -11.00 -11.16 25.27
CA SER A 118 -9.96 -12.10 25.69
C SER A 118 -9.25 -12.77 24.51
N GLN A 119 -9.91 -12.86 23.35
CA GLN A 119 -9.38 -13.54 22.15
C GLN A 119 -8.71 -12.59 21.17
N SER A 120 -9.22 -11.37 21.02
CA SER A 120 -8.78 -10.45 19.98
C SER A 120 -8.85 -8.97 20.33
N VAL A 121 -8.09 -8.18 19.56
CA VAL A 121 -8.15 -6.71 19.52
C VAL A 121 -8.43 -6.31 18.08
N GLU A 122 -9.43 -5.47 17.86
CA GLU A 122 -9.79 -4.96 16.53
C GLU A 122 -9.48 -3.47 16.44
N LEU A 123 -8.76 -3.08 15.39
CA LEU A 123 -8.49 -1.69 15.06
C LEU A 123 -9.23 -1.30 13.79
N GLU A 124 -9.85 -0.13 13.79
CA GLU A 124 -10.15 0.61 12.56
C GLU A 124 -8.88 1.37 12.16
N VAL A 125 -8.37 1.15 10.96
CA VAL A 125 -7.13 1.75 10.48
C VAL A 125 -7.46 2.92 9.56
N LYS A 126 -6.82 4.07 9.80
CA LYS A 126 -6.93 5.27 8.96
C LYS A 126 -5.56 5.83 8.65
N GLY A 127 -5.45 6.49 7.52
CA GLY A 127 -4.20 7.12 7.12
C GLY A 127 -4.34 8.06 5.94
N TRP A 128 -3.21 8.64 5.58
CA TRP A 128 -3.05 9.45 4.38
C TRP A 128 -1.58 9.41 3.94
N ALA A 129 -1.32 9.75 2.69
CA ALA A 129 0.04 10.02 2.21
C ALA A 129 0.06 11.21 1.23
N LYS A 130 1.22 11.87 1.13
CA LYS A 130 1.53 12.90 0.14
C LYS A 130 2.87 12.56 -0.48
N LEU A 131 2.84 11.82 -1.58
CA LEU A 131 4.03 11.24 -2.19
C LEU A 131 4.39 11.99 -3.47
N ARG A 132 5.69 12.20 -3.68
CA ARG A 132 6.23 12.91 -4.84
C ARG A 132 7.56 12.30 -5.29
N LEU A 133 7.72 12.14 -6.60
CA LEU A 133 8.96 11.80 -7.29
C LEU A 133 9.32 12.94 -8.24
N GLY A 134 10.16 13.88 -7.76
CA GLY A 134 10.50 15.09 -8.51
C GLY A 134 9.25 15.83 -9.01
N ASP A 135 9.31 16.32 -10.24
CA ASP A 135 8.15 16.95 -10.91
C ASP A 135 7.35 15.96 -11.77
N ASP A 136 7.71 14.67 -11.74
CA ASP A 136 7.23 13.66 -12.70
C ASP A 136 6.00 12.90 -12.20
N LEU A 137 5.88 12.66 -10.90
CA LEU A 137 4.80 11.84 -10.33
C LEU A 137 4.43 12.29 -8.92
N THR A 138 3.12 12.43 -8.66
CA THR A 138 2.58 12.60 -7.31
C THR A 138 1.47 11.60 -7.03
N PHE A 139 1.31 11.19 -5.77
CA PHE A 139 0.18 10.38 -5.32
C PHE A 139 -0.27 10.80 -3.92
N GLU A 140 -1.55 11.14 -3.77
CA GLU A 140 -2.13 11.64 -2.52
C GLU A 140 -3.34 10.80 -2.06
N PRO A 141 -3.12 9.59 -1.51
CA PRO A 141 -4.19 8.73 -1.04
C PRO A 141 -4.68 9.05 0.37
N HIS A 142 -5.96 8.77 0.59
CA HIS A 142 -6.51 8.46 1.90
C HIS A 142 -6.56 6.94 2.09
N LEU A 143 -6.30 6.48 3.30
CA LEU A 143 -6.27 5.07 3.65
C LEU A 143 -7.35 4.77 4.68
N ILE A 144 -8.10 3.68 4.45
CA ILE A 144 -9.07 3.13 5.39
C ILE A 144 -8.93 1.62 5.44
N GLY A 145 -9.09 1.03 6.62
CA GLY A 145 -8.86 -0.40 6.77
C GLY A 145 -9.23 -0.93 8.14
N ARG A 146 -8.80 -2.16 8.39
CA ARG A 146 -9.10 -2.92 9.59
C ARG A 146 -7.98 -3.89 9.90
N LEU A 147 -7.69 -4.06 11.19
CA LEU A 147 -6.78 -5.07 11.71
C LEU A 147 -7.49 -5.84 12.82
N ILE A 148 -7.51 -7.17 12.73
CA ILE A 148 -7.86 -8.04 13.87
C ILE A 148 -6.59 -8.75 14.31
N PHE A 149 -6.20 -8.52 15.55
CA PHE A 149 -5.07 -9.19 16.18
C PHE A 149 -5.56 -10.30 17.11
N ASP A 150 -5.05 -11.52 16.92
CA ASP A 150 -5.31 -12.67 17.78
C ASP A 150 -4.34 -12.65 18.98
N ARG A 151 -4.89 -12.57 20.19
CA ARG A 151 -4.11 -12.46 21.43
C ARG A 151 -3.49 -13.79 21.86
N GLN A 152 -4.06 -14.93 21.47
CA GLN A 152 -3.51 -16.24 21.81
C GLN A 152 -2.34 -16.58 20.89
N GLN A 153 -2.52 -16.33 19.59
CA GLN A 153 -1.52 -16.62 18.56
C GLN A 153 -0.49 -15.50 18.40
N GLN A 154 -0.72 -14.33 19.02
CA GLN A 154 0.17 -13.16 18.98
C GLN A 154 0.51 -12.74 17.54
N ARG A 155 -0.50 -12.76 16.66
CA ARG A 155 -0.39 -12.44 15.22
C ARG A 155 -1.72 -11.89 14.68
N PRO A 156 -1.72 -11.17 13.55
CA PRO A 156 -2.98 -10.79 12.90
C PRO A 156 -3.74 -12.02 12.40
N SER A 157 -5.05 -12.05 12.63
CA SER A 157 -5.99 -13.01 12.03
C SER A 157 -6.74 -12.40 10.84
N ASP A 158 -6.79 -11.07 10.77
CA ASP A 158 -7.29 -10.33 9.61
C ASP A 158 -6.57 -9.00 9.45
N PHE A 159 -6.31 -8.61 8.21
CA PHE A 159 -5.88 -7.25 7.89
C PHE A 159 -6.38 -6.89 6.49
N THR A 160 -7.01 -5.73 6.39
CA THR A 160 -7.43 -5.13 5.12
C THR A 160 -7.13 -3.64 5.13
N LEU A 161 -6.70 -3.10 4.00
CA LEU A 161 -6.44 -1.67 3.84
C LEU A 161 -6.76 -1.28 2.41
N VAL A 162 -7.44 -0.16 2.21
CA VAL A 162 -7.67 0.44 0.90
C VAL A 162 -7.10 1.84 0.93
N ALA A 163 -6.19 2.12 0.00
CA ALA A 163 -5.70 3.44 -0.32
C ALA A 163 -6.37 3.91 -1.61
N LEU A 164 -7.04 5.05 -1.57
CA LEU A 164 -7.66 5.68 -2.73
C LEU A 164 -7.27 7.15 -2.76
N GLY A 165 -6.75 7.59 -3.89
CA GLY A 165 -6.39 8.98 -4.10
C GLY A 165 -6.09 9.29 -5.53
N ASP A 166 -5.61 10.51 -5.76
CA ASP A 166 -5.28 10.97 -7.08
C ASP A 166 -3.77 10.84 -7.34
N VAL A 167 -3.46 10.25 -8.49
CA VAL A 167 -2.14 10.25 -9.10
C VAL A 167 -2.10 11.32 -10.19
N CYS A 168 -0.96 12.00 -10.33
CA CYS A 168 -0.68 12.91 -11.44
C CYS A 168 0.71 12.59 -11.98
N GLY A 169 0.86 12.55 -13.31
CA GLY A 169 2.14 12.34 -13.97
C GLY A 169 2.32 10.98 -14.62
N HIS A 170 3.57 10.57 -14.86
CA HIS A 170 3.88 9.36 -15.62
C HIS A 170 3.99 8.14 -14.72
N ILE A 171 3.14 7.14 -14.98
CA ILE A 171 3.12 5.87 -14.25
C ILE A 171 4.05 4.80 -14.87
N GLN A 172 4.70 5.11 -15.99
CA GLN A 172 5.70 4.26 -16.62
C GLN A 172 6.89 5.11 -17.08
N HIS A 173 8.11 4.56 -16.97
CA HIS A 173 9.29 5.19 -17.53
C HIS A 173 9.17 5.41 -19.06
N GLY A 174 9.80 6.46 -19.57
CA GLY A 174 9.75 6.79 -21.01
C GLY A 174 8.49 7.53 -21.45
N GLY A 175 7.65 8.00 -20.51
CA GLY A 175 6.50 8.86 -20.82
C GLY A 175 5.20 8.12 -21.13
N TYR A 176 5.18 6.79 -21.01
CA TYR A 176 3.99 5.97 -21.26
C TYR A 176 3.04 5.93 -20.07
N GLY A 177 1.78 5.55 -20.33
CA GLY A 177 0.74 5.46 -19.30
C GLY A 177 0.28 6.83 -18.78
N TYR A 178 0.75 7.93 -19.38
CA TYR A 178 0.34 9.28 -19.00
C TYR A 178 -1.15 9.51 -19.29
N ARG A 179 -1.82 10.04 -18.27
CA ARG A 179 -3.21 10.49 -18.32
C ARG A 179 -3.26 11.92 -17.81
N PRO A 180 -3.80 12.88 -18.57
CA PRO A 180 -3.79 14.28 -18.19
C PRO A 180 -4.51 14.55 -16.86
N GLY A 181 -3.93 15.37 -16.00
CA GLY A 181 -4.55 15.82 -14.75
C GLY A 181 -4.53 14.78 -13.62
N LYS A 182 -5.37 15.01 -12.61
CA LYS A 182 -5.52 14.14 -11.44
C LYS A 182 -6.39 12.95 -11.78
N GLN A 183 -5.85 11.75 -11.65
CA GLN A 183 -6.54 10.50 -11.99
C GLN A 183 -6.60 9.59 -10.77
N PRO A 184 -7.73 8.91 -10.52
CA PRO A 184 -7.81 8.05 -9.35
C PRO A 184 -6.96 6.79 -9.51
N LEU A 185 -6.31 6.42 -8.42
CA LEU A 185 -5.60 5.16 -8.23
C LEU A 185 -6.13 4.49 -6.96
N GLY A 186 -6.50 3.21 -7.09
CA GLY A 186 -6.88 2.36 -5.97
C GLY A 186 -5.79 1.33 -5.68
N ILE A 187 -5.44 1.19 -4.40
CA ILE A 187 -4.55 0.14 -3.91
C ILE A 187 -5.26 -0.56 -2.75
N ALA A 188 -5.43 -1.87 -2.82
CA ALA A 188 -6.00 -2.69 -1.76
C ALA A 188 -4.94 -3.64 -1.21
N CYS A 189 -4.94 -3.86 0.10
CA CYS A 189 -4.05 -4.76 0.80
C CYS A 189 -4.88 -5.78 1.60
N GLU A 190 -4.49 -7.05 1.59
CA GLU A 190 -5.14 -8.10 2.39
C GLU A 190 -4.14 -9.08 3.01
N LEU A 191 -4.44 -9.57 4.22
CA LEU A 191 -3.66 -10.64 4.84
C LEU A 191 -3.86 -11.96 4.13
N ILE A 192 -2.76 -12.60 3.72
CA ILE A 192 -2.79 -13.99 3.28
C ILE A 192 -2.80 -14.90 4.52
N ARG A 193 -3.98 -15.42 4.86
CA ARG A 193 -4.18 -16.29 6.04
C ARG A 193 -3.60 -17.70 5.85
N GLN A 194 -3.55 -18.18 4.61
CA GLN A 194 -3.11 -19.52 4.23
C GLN A 194 -2.18 -19.43 3.02
N PRO A 195 -0.90 -19.06 3.23
CA PRO A 195 0.02 -18.85 2.13
C PRO A 195 0.33 -20.15 1.38
N LYS A 196 0.31 -20.08 0.06
CA LYS A 196 0.72 -21.11 -0.88
C LYS A 196 2.16 -20.83 -1.33
N PRO A 197 2.87 -21.80 -1.95
CA PRO A 197 4.25 -21.59 -2.40
C PRO A 197 4.48 -20.32 -3.25
N LEU A 198 3.49 -19.94 -4.07
CA LEU A 198 3.57 -18.73 -4.91
C LEU A 198 3.41 -17.41 -4.14
N ASP A 199 2.93 -17.44 -2.90
CA ASP A 199 2.76 -16.22 -2.09
C ASP A 199 4.08 -15.77 -1.44
N PHE A 200 5.11 -16.63 -1.44
CA PHE A 200 6.42 -16.33 -0.85
C PHE A 200 7.34 -15.51 -1.76
N LEU A 201 6.79 -14.97 -2.85
CA LEU A 201 7.51 -14.04 -3.72
C LEU A 201 7.98 -12.82 -2.91
N PRO A 202 9.18 -12.31 -3.19
CA PRO A 202 9.62 -11.06 -2.60
C PRO A 202 8.71 -9.91 -3.04
N PRO A 203 8.59 -8.86 -2.21
CA PRO A 203 8.03 -7.58 -2.63
C PRO A 203 8.62 -7.09 -3.95
N GLY A 204 7.78 -6.51 -4.80
CA GLY A 204 8.20 -5.90 -6.06
C GLY A 204 9.05 -4.66 -5.82
N GLY A 205 10.27 -4.66 -6.36
CA GLY A 205 11.18 -3.51 -6.33
C GLY A 205 12.44 -3.65 -5.48
N PRO A 206 12.38 -4.05 -4.19
CA PRO A 206 13.59 -4.31 -3.42
C PRO A 206 14.04 -5.76 -3.65
N SER A 207 15.22 -5.94 -4.24
CA SER A 207 15.95 -7.21 -4.18
C SER A 207 16.43 -7.45 -2.75
N VAL A 208 15.53 -7.85 -1.84
CA VAL A 208 15.83 -8.25 -0.46
C VAL A 208 16.83 -7.31 0.24
N GLU A 209 16.69 -6.00 0.04
CA GLU A 209 17.61 -5.03 0.63
C GLU A 209 17.34 -4.90 2.14
N PRO A 210 18.38 -4.80 2.99
CA PRO A 210 18.22 -4.49 4.41
C PRO A 210 17.34 -3.26 4.65
N ASP A 211 17.39 -2.29 3.74
CA ASP A 211 16.63 -1.05 3.78
C ASP A 211 15.12 -1.25 3.62
N TYR A 212 14.67 -2.34 3.00
CA TYR A 212 13.25 -2.68 2.96
C TYR A 212 12.77 -3.20 4.31
N LEU A 213 13.50 -4.11 4.95
CA LEU A 213 13.06 -4.71 6.22
C LEU A 213 13.26 -3.77 7.42
N GLN A 214 14.26 -2.90 7.36
CA GLN A 214 14.60 -1.95 8.41
C GLN A 214 14.78 -0.55 7.82
N PRO A 215 13.72 0.03 7.22
CA PRO A 215 13.82 1.35 6.62
C PRO A 215 14.08 2.37 7.72
N ARG A 216 15.14 3.15 7.55
CA ARG A 216 15.46 4.26 8.45
C ARG A 216 14.85 5.54 7.90
N SER A 217 14.33 6.38 8.79
CA SER A 217 14.07 7.77 8.44
C SER A 217 15.40 8.42 8.03
N ALA A 218 15.40 9.15 6.91
CA ALA A 218 16.53 9.99 6.56
C ALA A 218 16.72 11.01 7.69
N ARG A 219 17.96 11.18 8.16
CA ARG A 219 18.30 12.19 9.18
C ARG A 219 18.13 13.59 8.61
#